data_AF-A0A4P1JRY1-F1
#
_entry.id   AF-A0A4P1JRY1-F1
#
_cell.length_a   1.000
_cell.length_b   1.000
_cell.length_c   1.000
_cell.angle_alpha   90.00
_cell.angle_beta   90.00
_cell.angle_gamma   90.00
#
_symmetry.space_group_name_H-M   'P 1'
#
loop_
_entity.id
_entity.type
_entity.pdbx_description
1 polymer ?
#
loop_
_entity_poly.entity_id
_entity_poly.type
_entity_poly.pdbx_seq_one_letter_code
_entity_poly.pdbx_strand_id
1 'polypeptide(L)'
;MQERAYEKRGEPYLLIKSPPASGKSRALMFIALDKLIHQGLKQAIIVVPEKSIGASFNDEPLSRYGFEADWTVAPKWNLCNAPGEDGGKVNSVGAFLESDDKVLVCTHATFRFAVDKFGVDAFDNRLIAVDEFHHVSANPDNKLGAHLGQFIARDRVHIVAMTVTCP
;
A
#
# COMPACT_ATOMS: atom_id res chain seq x y z
N MET A 1 -2.89 -1.53 -19.48
CA MET A 1 -2.69 -2.15 -18.14
C MET A 1 -3.35 -1.30 -17.08
N GLN A 2 -2.96 -0.03 -16.93
CA GLN A 2 -3.53 0.88 -15.93
C GLN A 2 -5.07 0.96 -16.01
N GLU A 3 -5.63 1.13 -17.21
CA GLU A 3 -7.07 1.14 -17.45
C GLU A 3 -7.78 -0.15 -16.99
N ARG A 4 -7.29 -1.33 -17.39
CA ARG A 4 -7.83 -2.63 -16.97
C ARG A 4 -7.77 -2.85 -15.45
N ALA A 5 -6.72 -2.36 -14.79
CA ALA A 5 -6.60 -2.43 -13.34
C ALA A 5 -7.63 -1.50 -12.67
N TYR A 6 -7.82 -0.31 -13.23
CA TYR A 6 -8.81 0.67 -12.77
C TYR A 6 -10.26 0.21 -12.99
N GLU A 7 -10.57 -0.54 -14.05
CA GLU A 7 -11.90 -1.16 -14.22
C GLU A 7 -12.28 -2.08 -13.05
N LYS A 8 -11.29 -2.67 -12.39
CA LYS A 8 -11.47 -3.57 -11.24
C LYS A 8 -11.39 -2.86 -9.88
N ARG A 9 -11.25 -1.54 -9.84
CA ARG A 9 -11.08 -0.74 -8.61
C ARG A 9 -12.18 -0.95 -7.57
N GLY A 10 -13.38 -1.41 -7.93
CA GLY A 10 -14.46 -1.68 -6.97
C GLY A 10 -14.18 -2.88 -6.05
N GLU A 11 -13.34 -3.82 -6.46
CA GLU A 11 -13.10 -5.05 -5.68
C GLU A 11 -12.28 -4.77 -4.42
N PRO A 12 -12.64 -5.34 -3.25
CA PRO A 12 -11.91 -5.15 -2.00
C PRO A 12 -10.54 -5.83 -2.04
N TYR A 13 -10.40 -6.93 -2.77
CA TYR A 13 -9.16 -7.71 -2.89
C TYR A 13 -8.75 -7.81 -4.37
N LEU A 14 -7.61 -7.23 -4.71
CA LEU A 14 -7.09 -7.21 -6.08
C LEU A 14 -5.67 -7.73 -6.13
N LEU A 15 -5.39 -8.60 -7.11
CA LEU A 15 -4.05 -8.97 -7.51
C LEU A 15 -3.81 -8.51 -8.95
N ILE A 16 -2.92 -7.53 -9.12
CA ILE A 16 -2.59 -6.94 -10.41
C ILE A 16 -1.26 -7.52 -10.88
N LYS A 17 -1.33 -8.34 -11.93
CA LYS A 17 -0.15 -8.81 -12.66
C LYS A 17 0.17 -7.81 -13.76
N SER A 18 1.42 -7.36 -13.84
CA SER A 18 1.82 -6.29 -14.77
C SER A 18 3.21 -6.53 -15.34
N PRO A 19 3.47 -6.23 -16.63
CA PRO A 19 4.83 -6.33 -17.18
C PRO A 19 5.81 -5.38 -16.48
N PRO A 20 7.13 -5.65 -16.52
CA PRO A 20 8.14 -4.69 -16.05
C PRO A 20 7.95 -3.31 -16.71
N ALA A 21 8.27 -2.24 -15.97
CA ALA A 21 8.23 -0.85 -16.46
C ALA A 21 6.87 -0.35 -17.02
N SER A 22 5.75 -1.00 -16.68
CA SER A 22 4.42 -0.66 -17.23
C SER A 22 3.65 0.45 -16.49
N GLY A 23 4.31 1.19 -15.59
CA GLY A 23 3.67 2.23 -14.77
C GLY A 23 2.85 1.66 -13.61
N LYS A 24 3.38 0.63 -12.94
CA LYS A 24 2.72 -0.08 -11.83
C LYS A 24 2.34 0.85 -10.69
N SER A 25 3.31 1.64 -10.21
CA SER A 25 3.11 2.59 -9.12
C SER A 25 1.98 3.57 -9.44
N ARG A 26 1.93 4.08 -10.68
CA ARG A 26 0.85 4.96 -11.14
C ARG A 26 -0.52 4.26 -11.14
N ALA A 27 -0.59 3.01 -11.61
CA ALA A 27 -1.82 2.21 -11.54
C ALA A 27 -2.31 2.05 -10.09
N LEU A 28 -1.38 1.78 -9.16
CA LEU A 28 -1.68 1.66 -7.74
C LEU A 28 -2.18 2.97 -7.14
N MET A 29 -1.57 4.10 -7.50
CA MET A 29 -2.00 5.43 -7.04
C MET A 29 -3.43 5.74 -7.50
N PHE A 30 -3.77 5.47 -8.77
CA PHE A 30 -5.14 5.65 -9.28
C PHE A 30 -6.17 4.84 -8.48
N ILE A 31 -5.87 3.56 -8.24
CA ILE A 31 -6.76 2.69 -7.46
C ILE A 31 -6.83 3.17 -6.01
N ALA A 32 -5.70 3.57 -5.42
CA ALA A 32 -5.65 4.05 -4.05
C ALA A 32 -6.47 5.33 -3.85
N LEU A 33 -6.36 6.31 -4.75
CA LEU A 33 -7.18 7.51 -4.69
C LEU A 33 -8.67 7.21 -4.87
N ASP A 34 -9.04 6.35 -5.81
CA ASP A 34 -10.44 5.95 -5.99
C ASP A 34 -11.01 5.32 -4.71
N LYS A 35 -10.24 4.43 -4.08
CA LYS A 35 -10.59 3.79 -2.80
C LYS A 35 -10.77 4.82 -1.67
N LEU A 36 -9.91 5.83 -1.60
CA LEU A 36 -9.97 6.89 -0.60
C LEU A 36 -11.14 7.85 -0.81
N ILE A 37 -11.38 8.26 -2.06
CA ILE A 37 -12.34 9.32 -2.40
C ILE A 37 -13.76 8.75 -2.52
N HIS A 38 -13.92 7.59 -3.17
CA HIS A 38 -15.23 7.07 -3.57
C HIS A 38 -15.72 5.88 -2.76
N GLN A 39 -14.83 5.18 -2.06
CA GLN A 39 -15.17 3.92 -1.39
C GLN A 39 -15.11 4.02 0.13
N GLY A 40 -14.93 5.24 0.68
CA GLY A 40 -15.02 5.50 2.12
C GLY A 40 -13.86 4.95 2.95
N LEU A 41 -12.74 4.57 2.33
CA LEU A 41 -11.55 4.16 3.09
C LEU A 41 -10.88 5.37 3.73
N LYS A 42 -10.43 5.19 4.97
CA LYS A 42 -9.86 6.29 5.76
C LYS A 42 -8.50 6.75 5.24
N GLN A 43 -7.65 5.78 4.92
CA GLN A 43 -6.23 5.93 4.62
C GLN A 43 -5.73 4.80 3.71
N ALA A 44 -4.64 5.04 3.00
CA ALA A 44 -3.93 4.08 2.16
C ALA A 44 -2.49 3.89 2.65
N ILE A 45 -2.09 2.62 2.78
CA ILE A 45 -0.76 2.23 3.25
C ILE A 45 -0.08 1.47 2.12
N ILE A 46 0.93 2.09 1.52
CA ILE A 46 1.74 1.53 0.46
C ILE A 46 2.93 0.80 1.07
N VAL A 47 3.02 -0.49 0.80
CA VAL A 47 3.97 -1.43 1.40
C VAL A 47 4.90 -1.90 0.28
N VAL A 48 6.15 -1.44 0.31
CA VAL A 48 7.16 -1.72 -0.73
C VAL A 48 8.28 -2.62 -0.21
N PRO A 49 8.96 -3.42 -1.05
CA PRO A 49 9.97 -4.35 -0.54
C PRO A 49 11.21 -3.64 0.03
N GLU A 50 11.57 -2.48 -0.53
CA GLU A 50 12.76 -1.72 -0.13
C GLU A 50 12.60 -0.20 -0.33
N LYS A 51 13.50 0.58 0.30
CA LYS A 51 13.41 2.06 0.36
C LYS A 51 13.52 2.72 -1.02
N SER A 52 14.40 2.21 -1.87
CA SER A 52 14.64 2.67 -3.26
C SER A 52 13.33 2.73 -4.07
N ILE A 53 12.45 1.75 -3.89
CA ILE A 53 11.17 1.67 -4.59
C ILE A 53 10.16 2.68 -4.04
N GLY A 54 10.25 3.04 -2.75
CA GLY A 54 9.39 4.04 -2.12
C GLY A 54 9.42 5.41 -2.80
N ALA A 55 10.53 5.75 -3.48
CA ALA A 55 10.63 6.98 -4.25
C ALA A 55 9.67 7.01 -5.46
N SER A 56 9.23 5.85 -5.95
CA SER A 56 8.23 5.73 -7.04
C SER A 56 6.82 6.15 -6.60
N PHE A 57 6.62 6.39 -5.29
CA PHE A 57 5.36 6.80 -4.68
C PHE A 57 5.39 8.23 -4.13
N ASN A 58 6.38 9.03 -4.54
CA ASN A 58 6.38 10.47 -4.29
C ASN A 58 5.21 11.16 -5.02
N ASP A 59 5.00 12.44 -4.70
CA ASP A 59 3.93 13.26 -5.28
C ASP A 59 3.88 13.18 -6.80
N GLU A 60 2.69 12.97 -7.35
CA GLU A 60 2.46 12.82 -8.79
C GLU A 60 1.17 13.57 -9.18
N PRO A 61 1.22 14.48 -10.18
CA PRO A 61 0.07 15.28 -10.60
C PRO A 61 -0.88 14.47 -11.48
N LEU A 62 -1.58 13.50 -10.91
CA LEU A 62 -2.48 12.58 -11.61
C LEU A 62 -3.66 13.29 -12.30
N SER A 63 -4.04 14.49 -11.84
CA SER A 63 -5.06 15.32 -12.49
C SER A 63 -4.69 15.66 -13.94
N ARG A 64 -3.40 15.80 -14.26
CA ARG A 64 -2.92 16.05 -15.62
C ARG A 64 -3.12 14.87 -16.57
N TYR A 65 -3.40 13.69 -16.01
CA TYR A 65 -3.61 12.45 -16.75
C TYR A 65 -5.08 11.99 -16.72
N GLY A 66 -6.01 12.90 -16.37
CA GLY A 66 -7.44 12.65 -16.41
C GLY A 66 -8.04 12.09 -15.12
N PHE A 67 -7.30 12.10 -14.00
CA PHE A 67 -7.89 11.85 -12.68
C PHE A 67 -8.49 13.10 -12.06
N GLU A 68 -9.34 12.93 -11.05
CA GLU A 68 -9.94 14.06 -10.33
C GLU A 68 -9.09 14.64 -9.20
N ALA A 69 -8.03 13.94 -8.79
CA ALA A 69 -7.15 14.34 -7.68
C ALA A 69 -5.69 14.01 -7.98
N ASP A 70 -4.78 14.79 -7.40
CA ASP A 70 -3.34 14.50 -7.43
C ASP A 70 -2.96 13.52 -6.32
N TRP A 71 -1.89 12.76 -6.56
CA TRP A 71 -1.28 11.92 -5.54
C TRP A 71 -0.31 12.76 -4.71
N THR A 72 -0.53 12.81 -3.40
CA THR A 72 0.33 13.55 -2.48
C THR A 72 0.62 12.73 -1.24
N VAL A 73 1.90 12.66 -0.87
CA VAL A 73 2.37 12.00 0.34
C VAL A 73 3.09 13.03 1.20
N ALA A 74 2.53 13.34 2.37
CA ALA A 74 3.18 14.26 3.29
C ALA A 74 4.62 13.75 3.58
N PRO A 75 5.66 14.59 3.53
CA PRO A 75 7.05 14.12 3.61
C PRO A 75 7.36 13.23 4.82
N LYS A 76 6.71 13.50 5.96
CA LYS A 76 6.81 12.69 7.20
C LYS A 76 6.27 11.25 7.08
N TRP A 77 5.39 10.99 6.11
CA TRP A 77 4.74 9.70 5.88
C TRP A 77 5.33 8.91 4.72
N ASN A 78 6.37 9.43 4.07
CA ASN A 78 7.25 8.56 3.29
C ASN A 78 8.38 8.05 4.21
N LEU A 79 8.12 6.96 4.91
CA LEU A 79 9.08 6.38 5.87
C LEU A 79 10.30 5.76 5.16
N CYS A 80 10.26 5.60 3.84
CA CYS A 80 11.42 5.19 3.04
C CYS A 80 12.48 6.30 2.97
N ASN A 81 12.09 7.57 3.08
CA ASN A 81 12.99 8.73 3.03
C ASN A 81 13.61 9.08 4.40
N ALA A 82 13.08 8.54 5.50
CA ALA A 82 13.53 8.86 6.84
C ALA A 82 14.85 8.13 7.23
N PRO A 83 15.88 8.86 7.71
CA PRO A 83 17.05 8.27 8.35
C PRO A 83 16.63 7.74 9.73
N GLY A 84 16.66 6.42 9.92
CA GLY A 84 16.30 5.80 11.19
C GLY A 84 16.12 4.29 11.08
N GLU A 85 16.30 3.60 12.21
CA GLU A 85 16.03 2.17 12.38
C GLU A 85 14.54 1.88 12.43
N ASP A 86 14.15 0.64 12.11
CA ASP A 86 12.73 0.24 11.94
C ASP A 86 11.87 0.47 13.19
N GLY A 87 12.44 0.44 14.40
CA GLY A 87 11.71 0.67 15.66
C GLY A 87 11.09 2.08 15.77
N GLY A 88 11.76 3.10 15.24
CA GLY A 88 11.18 4.46 15.16
C GLY A 88 10.08 4.54 14.10
N LYS A 89 10.28 3.86 12.97
CA LYS A 89 9.33 3.84 11.85
C LYS A 89 8.02 3.15 12.22
N VAL A 90 8.07 2.09 13.03
CA VAL A 90 6.88 1.40 13.54
C VAL A 90 6.01 2.36 14.37
N ASN A 91 6.61 3.18 15.22
CA ASN A 91 5.86 4.20 15.97
C ASN A 91 5.25 5.26 15.05
N SER A 92 5.96 5.64 13.98
CA SER A 92 5.41 6.52 12.93
C SER A 92 4.18 5.91 12.24
N VAL A 93 4.13 4.58 12.05
CA VAL A 93 2.91 3.91 11.53
C VAL A 93 1.75 4.11 12.51
N GLY A 94 1.98 3.90 13.81
CA GLY A 94 0.94 4.15 14.83
C GLY A 94 0.42 5.59 14.80
N ALA A 95 1.33 6.56 14.78
CA ALA A 95 0.98 7.98 14.69
C ALA A 95 0.23 8.31 13.38
N PHE A 96 0.57 7.66 12.27
CA PHE A 96 -0.18 7.80 11.02
C PHE A 96 -1.59 7.25 11.15
N LEU A 97 -1.78 6.07 11.74
CA LEU A 97 -3.09 5.44 11.92
C LEU A 97 -4.06 6.28 12.77
N GLU A 98 -3.53 7.10 13.68
CA GLU A 98 -4.28 8.04 14.53
C GLU A 98 -4.53 9.40 13.86
N SER A 99 -3.87 9.69 12.73
CA SER A 99 -3.97 10.96 12.02
C SER A 99 -5.03 10.94 10.91
N ASP A 100 -5.36 12.14 10.38
CA ASP A 100 -6.26 12.30 9.23
C ASP A 100 -5.55 12.27 7.87
N ASP A 101 -4.21 12.18 7.88
CA ASP A 101 -3.39 12.14 6.67
C ASP A 101 -3.68 10.87 5.86
N LYS A 102 -3.69 10.97 4.53
CA LYS A 102 -4.30 9.93 3.69
C LYS A 102 -3.38 8.82 3.23
N VAL A 103 -2.08 9.08 3.10
CA VAL A 103 -1.15 8.14 2.47
C VAL A 103 0.11 7.97 3.32
N LEU A 104 0.49 6.71 3.53
CA LEU A 104 1.75 6.29 4.13
C LEU A 104 2.50 5.38 3.17
N VAL A 105 3.82 5.56 3.07
CA VAL A 105 4.72 4.66 2.32
C VAL A 105 5.73 4.07 3.29
N CYS A 106 5.80 2.74 3.39
CA CYS A 106 6.73 2.04 4.27
C CYS A 106 7.22 0.72 3.66
N THR A 107 8.28 0.15 4.23
CA THR A 107 8.81 -1.14 3.75
C THR A 107 7.98 -2.31 4.26
N HIS A 108 8.08 -3.47 3.60
CA HIS A 108 7.51 -4.74 4.07
C HIS A 108 7.90 -5.04 5.52
N ALA A 109 9.16 -4.78 5.87
CA ALA A 109 9.67 -4.99 7.22
C ALA A 109 8.98 -4.08 8.25
N THR A 110 8.92 -2.77 7.98
CA THR A 110 8.24 -1.81 8.87
C THR A 110 6.76 -2.17 9.03
N PHE A 111 6.06 -2.49 7.94
CA PHE A 111 4.65 -2.86 7.98
C PHE A 111 4.42 -4.12 8.82
N ARG A 112 5.22 -5.18 8.60
CA ARG A 112 5.15 -6.41 9.40
C ARG A 112 5.29 -6.12 10.90
N PHE A 113 6.31 -5.37 11.29
CA PHE A 113 6.52 -5.04 12.70
C PHE A 113 5.40 -4.15 13.28
N ALA A 114 4.78 -3.30 12.45
CA ALA A 114 3.62 -2.53 12.85
C ALA A 114 2.39 -3.43 13.08
N VAL A 115 2.14 -4.41 12.21
CA VAL A 115 1.05 -5.38 12.41
C VAL A 115 1.29 -6.24 13.65
N ASP A 116 2.52 -6.74 13.85
CA ASP A 116 2.91 -7.49 15.05
C ASP A 116 2.66 -6.68 16.33
N LYS A 117 2.87 -5.36 16.29
CA LYS A 117 2.73 -4.46 17.45
C LYS A 117 1.29 -4.02 17.70
N PHE A 118 0.57 -3.61 16.66
CA PHE A 118 -0.74 -2.94 16.79
C PHE A 118 -1.93 -3.86 16.55
N GLY A 119 -1.71 -5.05 15.98
CA GLY A 119 -2.79 -5.95 15.58
C GLY A 119 -3.42 -5.55 14.25
N VAL A 120 -4.14 -6.49 13.63
CA VAL A 120 -4.80 -6.28 12.33
C VAL A 120 -6.02 -5.34 12.43
N ASP A 121 -6.67 -5.29 13.58
CA ASP A 121 -7.82 -4.44 13.86
C ASP A 121 -7.48 -2.94 13.81
N ALA A 122 -6.23 -2.57 14.15
CA ALA A 122 -5.76 -1.20 14.04
C ALA A 122 -5.82 -0.65 12.61
N PHE A 123 -5.85 -1.52 11.60
CA PHE A 123 -5.86 -1.15 10.18
C PHE A 123 -7.25 -1.17 9.55
N ASP A 124 -8.32 -1.44 10.30
CA ASP A 124 -9.68 -1.50 9.77
C ASP A 124 -10.09 -0.24 8.98
N ASN A 125 -10.86 -0.45 7.91
CA ASN A 125 -11.36 0.54 6.95
C ASN A 125 -10.26 1.32 6.21
N ARG A 126 -9.15 0.63 5.89
CA ARG A 126 -8.02 1.20 5.15
C ARG A 126 -7.65 0.32 3.95
N LEU A 127 -6.92 0.91 3.02
CA LEU A 127 -6.28 0.19 1.94
C LEU A 127 -4.87 -0.23 2.35
N ILE A 128 -4.55 -1.51 2.16
CA ILE A 128 -3.19 -2.04 2.22
C ILE A 128 -2.77 -2.38 0.78
N ALA A 129 -1.83 -1.62 0.24
CA ALA A 129 -1.36 -1.77 -1.11
C ALA A 129 0.07 -2.36 -1.10
N VAL A 130 0.23 -3.61 -1.53
CA VAL A 130 1.50 -4.35 -1.46
C VAL A 130 2.15 -4.42 -2.83
N ASP A 131 3.33 -3.83 -2.99
CA ASP A 131 4.11 -3.94 -4.23
C ASP A 131 5.05 -5.16 -4.18
N GLU A 132 5.45 -5.66 -5.35
CA GLU A 132 6.26 -6.87 -5.52
C GLU A 132 5.83 -8.06 -4.64
N PHE A 133 4.52 -8.35 -4.71
CA PHE A 133 3.86 -9.37 -3.91
C PHE A 133 4.46 -10.77 -4.05
N HIS A 134 5.19 -11.06 -5.13
CA HIS A 134 5.88 -12.35 -5.30
C HIS A 134 6.93 -12.62 -4.22
N HIS A 135 7.52 -11.60 -3.59
CA HIS A 135 8.38 -11.78 -2.41
C HIS A 135 7.60 -12.28 -1.18
N VAL A 136 6.30 -11.97 -1.14
CA VAL A 136 5.38 -12.39 -0.07
C VAL A 136 4.86 -13.80 -0.31
N SER A 137 4.47 -14.10 -1.55
CA SER A 137 3.83 -15.37 -1.89
C SER A 137 4.80 -16.54 -2.08
N ALA A 138 6.09 -16.30 -2.28
CA ALA A 138 7.07 -17.36 -2.57
C ALA A 138 7.42 -18.26 -1.38
N ASN A 139 7.14 -17.84 -0.14
CA ASN A 139 7.43 -18.62 1.06
C ASN A 139 6.19 -18.69 1.97
N PRO A 140 5.63 -19.89 2.25
CA PRO A 140 4.50 -20.07 3.17
C PRO A 140 4.76 -19.53 4.59
N ASP A 141 6.03 -19.50 5.02
CA ASP A 141 6.44 -18.97 6.33
C ASP A 141 6.65 -17.45 6.31
N ASN A 142 6.32 -16.77 5.20
CA ASN A 142 6.41 -15.33 5.14
C ASN A 142 5.36 -14.70 6.06
N LYS A 143 5.83 -14.11 7.15
CA LYS A 143 5.00 -13.37 8.13
C LYS A 143 4.05 -12.36 7.48
N LEU A 144 4.47 -11.68 6.40
CA LEU A 144 3.58 -10.75 5.69
C LEU A 144 2.41 -11.47 5.02
N GLY A 145 2.64 -12.64 4.44
CA GLY A 145 1.57 -13.48 3.88
C GLY A 145 0.58 -13.95 4.96
N ALA A 146 1.09 -14.34 6.13
CA ALA A 146 0.24 -14.70 7.27
C ALA A 146 -0.64 -13.52 7.74
N HIS A 147 -0.08 -12.31 7.85
CA HIS A 147 -0.86 -11.11 8.18
C HIS A 147 -1.93 -10.79 7.13
N LEU A 148 -1.61 -10.92 5.84
CA LEU A 148 -2.60 -10.72 4.77
C LEU A 148 -3.74 -11.74 4.87
N GLY A 149 -3.45 -12.99 5.21
CA GLY A 149 -4.47 -13.99 5.52
C GLY A 149 -5.38 -13.57 6.68
N GLN A 150 -4.81 -13.00 7.75
CA GLN A 150 -5.59 -12.47 8.89
C GLN A 150 -6.47 -11.28 8.49
N PHE A 151 -5.96 -10.38 7.66
CA PHE A 151 -6.72 -9.24 7.13
C PHE A 151 -7.91 -9.70 6.27
N ILE A 152 -7.69 -10.65 5.37
CA ILE A 152 -8.74 -11.23 4.52
C ILE A 152 -9.79 -11.93 5.37
N ALA A 153 -9.37 -12.73 6.36
CA ALA A 153 -10.29 -13.41 7.27
C ALA A 153 -11.13 -12.43 8.12
N ARG A 154 -10.57 -11.25 8.43
CA ARG A 154 -11.26 -10.20 9.18
C ARG A 154 -12.26 -9.42 8.33
N ASP A 155 -12.03 -9.32 7.03
CA ASP A 155 -12.90 -8.67 6.05
C ASP A 155 -13.26 -7.21 6.39
N ARG A 156 -12.25 -6.45 6.81
CA ARG A 156 -12.40 -5.02 7.20
C ARG A 156 -11.39 -4.10 6.52
N VAL A 157 -10.63 -4.59 5.55
CA VAL A 157 -9.65 -3.80 4.79
C VAL A 157 -9.80 -4.08 3.30
N HIS A 158 -9.35 -3.16 2.48
CA HIS A 158 -9.09 -3.46 1.07
C HIS A 158 -7.62 -3.81 0.89
N ILE A 159 -7.31 -4.81 0.07
CA ILE A 159 -5.94 -5.19 -0.26
C ILE A 159 -5.75 -5.12 -1.77
N VAL A 160 -4.72 -4.41 -2.20
CA VAL A 160 -4.29 -4.39 -3.60
C VAL A 160 -2.85 -4.87 -3.66
N ALA A 161 -2.61 -6.03 -4.24
CA ALA A 161 -1.28 -6.58 -4.43
C ALA A 161 -0.85 -6.38 -5.89
N MET A 162 0.40 -5.99 -6.12
CA MET A 162 1.00 -5.89 -7.45
C MET A 162 2.20 -6.81 -7.58
N THR A 163 2.38 -7.40 -8.75
CA THR A 163 3.60 -8.16 -9.06
C THR A 163 3.93 -8.14 -10.54
N VAL A 164 5.24 -8.26 -10.85
CA VAL A 164 5.74 -8.42 -12.23
C VAL A 164 5.60 -9.86 -12.71
N THR A 165 5.92 -10.79 -11.82
CA THR A 165 5.91 -12.23 -12.07
C THR A 165 5.15 -12.93 -10.95
N CYS A 166 4.46 -14.01 -11.27
CA CYS A 166 4.00 -14.97 -10.28
C CYS A 166 4.44 -16.32 -10.85
N PRO A 167 5.23 -17.13 -10.12
CA PRO A 167 5.50 -18.50 -10.55
C PRO A 167 4.19 -19.29 -10.68
#